data_AF-A0A2E2SZR2-F1
#
_entry.id   AF-A0A2E2SZR2-F1
#
_cell.length_a   1.000
_cell.length_b   1.000
_cell.length_c   1.000
_cell.angle_alpha   90.00
_cell.angle_beta   90.00
_cell.angle_gamma   90.00
#
_symmetry.space_group_name_H-M   'P 1'
#
loop_
_entity.id
_entity.type
_entity.pdbx_description
1 polymer ?
#
loop_
_entity_poly.entity_id
_entity_poly.type
_entity_poly.pdbx_seq_one_letter_code
_entity_poly.pdbx_strand_id
1 'polypeptide(L)'
;MVREIEWGDQKFNVQVAGWKGKPRRNGDHAWLYPEICNLPTLAKLAREGKVELCISNETHFESLSTGLEANGTKGNIFAGVSISRMEDALDRSCFQKGDIGILAARERVIEFCELLKACTWGVFEKIPEVEKYFPEFTLKNLQSLNRFHQILDQLPHRRHWPDAFQLWSAEVHSARYFVSLDRRFINKLKESSQLELPCKPVFPSELLYGLGVTEIEPMPIEGTDFIDFTSMID
;
A
#
# COMPACT_ATOMS: atom_id res chain seq x y z
N MET A 1 13.70 21.48 18.22
CA MET A 1 13.46 21.57 19.67
C MET A 1 14.78 21.95 20.34
N VAL A 2 14.80 22.64 21.48
CA VAL A 2 16.06 22.87 22.22
C VAL A 2 16.21 21.76 23.26
N ARG A 3 17.37 21.11 23.30
CA ARG A 3 17.71 20.05 24.26
C ARG A 3 18.97 20.46 25.01
N GLU A 4 18.97 20.23 26.32
CA GLU A 4 20.18 20.34 27.12
C GLU A 4 21.00 19.06 26.96
N ILE A 5 22.28 19.20 26.61
CA ILE A 5 23.24 18.10 26.60
C ILE A 5 24.37 18.40 27.58
N GLU A 6 24.89 17.35 28.20
CA GLU A 6 26.07 17.41 29.04
C GLU A 6 27.28 16.95 28.24
N TRP A 7 28.35 17.74 28.26
CA TRP A 7 29.63 17.39 27.67
C TRP A 7 30.75 17.76 28.64
N GLY A 8 31.35 16.74 29.25
CA GLY A 8 32.20 16.92 30.43
C GLY A 8 31.39 17.52 31.58
N ASP A 9 31.94 18.55 32.23
CA ASP A 9 31.30 19.23 33.37
C ASP A 9 30.42 20.43 32.94
N GLN A 10 30.14 20.58 31.64
CA GLN A 10 29.42 21.71 31.08
C GLN A 10 28.09 21.29 30.45
N LYS A 11 27.08 22.17 30.60
CA LYS A 11 25.74 22.04 30.02
C LYS A 11 25.57 22.98 28.84
N PHE A 12 25.09 22.45 27.71
CA PHE A 12 24.85 23.22 26.50
C PHE A 12 23.41 23.06 26.03
N ASN A 13 22.81 24.16 25.58
CA ASN A 13 21.52 24.13 24.89
C ASN A 13 21.76 24.06 23.38
N VAL A 14 21.43 22.93 22.79
CA VAL A 14 21.57 22.70 21.33
C VAL A 14 20.20 22.63 20.67
N GLN A 15 20.12 23.18 19.46
CA GLN A 15 18.96 22.96 18.60
C GLN A 15 19.05 21.57 17.98
N VAL A 16 17.98 20.81 18.17
CA VAL A 16 17.83 19.46 17.68
C VAL A 16 16.76 19.46 16.59
N ALA A 17 17.12 18.90 15.44
CA ALA A 17 16.21 18.62 14.33
C ALA A 17 15.49 17.29 14.56
N GLY A 18 14.24 17.21 14.11
CA GLY A 18 13.37 16.08 14.40
C GLY A 18 12.01 16.23 13.73
N TRP A 19 11.21 15.17 13.83
CA TRP A 19 9.84 15.15 13.34
C TRP A 19 8.87 15.59 14.43
N LYS A 20 7.78 16.24 14.05
CA LYS A 20 6.66 16.50 14.95
C LYS A 20 5.41 15.82 14.41
N GLY A 21 4.74 15.05 15.27
CA GLY A 21 3.47 14.42 14.95
C GLY A 21 2.46 15.44 14.42
N LYS A 22 1.72 15.07 13.36
CA LYS A 22 0.62 15.91 12.86
C LYS A 22 -0.52 15.91 13.88
N PRO A 23 -1.21 17.05 14.07
CA PRO A 23 -2.37 17.08 14.96
C PRO A 23 -3.45 16.11 14.46
N ARG A 24 -4.25 15.59 15.40
CA ARG A 24 -5.38 14.71 15.07
C ARG A 24 -6.31 15.42 14.09
N ARG A 25 -6.70 14.71 13.03
CA ARG A 25 -7.67 15.21 12.06
C ARG A 25 -9.07 15.18 12.70
N ASN A 26 -9.80 16.27 12.57
CA ASN A 26 -11.16 16.42 13.09
C ASN A 26 -12.21 16.30 11.96
N GLY A 27 -13.50 16.23 12.32
CA GLY A 27 -14.61 16.16 11.37
C GLY A 27 -14.65 14.87 10.56
N ASP A 28 -14.87 14.98 9.25
CA ASP A 28 -15.03 13.85 8.30
C ASP A 28 -13.81 12.91 8.20
N HIS A 29 -12.68 13.28 8.79
CA HIS A 29 -11.44 12.49 8.80
C HIS A 29 -11.14 11.85 10.16
N ALA A 30 -11.97 12.05 11.18
CA ALA A 30 -11.75 11.50 12.53
C ALA A 30 -11.68 9.97 12.55
N TRP A 31 -12.34 9.30 11.60
CA TRP A 31 -12.33 7.84 11.42
C TRP A 31 -10.95 7.26 11.07
N LEU A 32 -10.04 8.07 10.51
CA LEU A 32 -8.75 7.57 10.03
C LEU A 32 -7.81 7.21 11.19
N TYR A 33 -7.90 7.95 12.31
CA TYR A 33 -6.98 7.75 13.43
C TYR A 33 -7.15 6.38 14.10
N PRO A 34 -8.38 5.91 14.41
CA PRO A 34 -8.59 4.53 14.86
C PRO A 34 -7.97 3.48 13.93
N GLU A 35 -8.06 3.65 12.60
CA GLU A 35 -7.46 2.71 11.66
C GLU A 35 -5.93 2.70 11.71
N ILE A 36 -5.31 3.87 11.86
CA ILE A 36 -3.86 3.98 12.05
C ILE A 36 -3.43 3.28 13.35
N CYS A 37 -4.22 3.40 14.43
CA CYS A 37 -3.94 2.74 15.71
C CYS A 37 -3.97 1.21 15.64
N ASN A 38 -4.51 0.61 14.59
CA ASN A 38 -4.51 -0.84 14.39
C ASN A 38 -3.25 -1.36 13.68
N LEU A 39 -2.46 -0.47 13.04
CA LEU A 39 -1.26 -0.86 12.30
C LEU A 39 -0.16 -1.49 13.19
N PRO A 40 0.11 -1.03 14.42
CA PRO A 40 1.08 -1.69 15.31
C PRO A 40 0.74 -3.15 15.59
N THR A 41 -0.55 -3.46 15.78
CA THR A 41 -1.00 -4.85 15.97
C THR A 41 -0.75 -5.68 14.72
N LEU A 42 -1.05 -5.16 13.52
CA LEU A 42 -0.75 -5.84 12.27
C LEU A 42 0.75 -6.11 12.10
N ALA A 43 1.60 -5.13 12.43
CA ALA A 43 3.05 -5.30 12.42
C ALA A 43 3.50 -6.40 13.38
N LYS A 44 2.97 -6.46 14.60
CA LYS A 44 3.25 -7.54 15.56
C LYS A 44 2.85 -8.91 15.01
N LEU A 45 1.62 -9.04 14.50
CA LEU A 45 1.14 -10.30 13.92
C LEU A 45 2.02 -10.77 12.76
N ALA A 46 2.54 -9.83 11.97
CA ALA A 46 3.46 -10.13 10.87
C ALA A 46 4.82 -10.62 11.37
N ARG A 47 5.39 -9.99 12.42
CA ARG A 47 6.65 -10.48 13.05
C ARG A 47 6.48 -11.87 13.66
N GLU A 48 5.29 -12.16 14.19
CA GLU A 48 4.95 -13.47 14.76
C GLU A 48 4.61 -14.53 13.69
N GLY A 49 4.63 -14.19 12.40
CA GLY A 49 4.29 -15.10 11.30
C GLY A 49 2.81 -15.50 11.24
N LYS A 50 1.93 -14.77 11.93
CA LYS A 50 0.47 -15.00 11.91
C LYS A 50 -0.20 -14.41 10.69
N VAL A 51 0.41 -13.39 10.10
CA VAL A 51 0.01 -12.81 8.82
C VAL A 51 1.24 -12.63 7.95
N GLU A 52 1.10 -12.89 6.65
CA GLU A 52 2.11 -12.53 5.67
C GLU A 52 1.71 -11.22 5.01
N LEU A 53 2.61 -10.23 5.04
CA LEU A 53 2.41 -8.97 4.36
C LEU A 53 3.11 -9.01 3.01
N CYS A 54 2.40 -8.57 1.97
CA CYS A 54 2.94 -8.42 0.63
C CYS A 54 2.63 -7.02 0.08
N ILE A 55 3.51 -6.55 -0.81
CA ILE A 55 3.30 -5.32 -1.59
C ILE A 55 3.56 -5.60 -3.06
N SER A 56 2.81 -4.94 -3.94
CA SER A 56 3.02 -5.04 -5.39
C SER A 56 4.19 -4.15 -5.82
N ASN A 57 4.75 -4.38 -7.01
CA ASN A 57 5.84 -3.53 -7.49
C ASN A 57 5.34 -2.10 -7.75
N GLU A 58 4.10 -1.89 -8.23
CA GLU A 58 3.51 -0.55 -8.34
C GLU A 58 3.46 0.19 -7.00
N THR A 59 3.04 -0.46 -5.91
CA THR A 59 3.07 0.14 -4.56
C THR A 59 4.50 0.48 -4.13
N HIS A 60 5.45 -0.40 -4.46
CA HIS A 60 6.85 -0.14 -4.17
C HIS A 60 7.38 1.07 -4.95
N PHE A 61 7.08 1.22 -6.24
CA PHE A 61 7.48 2.38 -7.02
C PHE A 61 6.82 3.67 -6.51
N GLU A 62 5.55 3.63 -6.13
CA GLU A 62 4.88 4.76 -5.46
C GLU A 62 5.64 5.16 -4.19
N SER A 63 6.10 4.19 -3.39
CA SER A 63 6.84 4.47 -2.16
C SER A 63 8.20 5.15 -2.38
N LEU A 64 8.83 4.98 -3.55
CA LEU A 64 10.08 5.69 -3.89
C LEU A 64 9.86 7.20 -4.06
N SER A 65 8.64 7.61 -4.40
CA SER A 65 8.26 9.02 -4.54
C SER A 65 7.85 9.66 -3.21
N THR A 66 7.54 8.84 -2.19
CA THR A 66 7.25 9.31 -0.83
C THR A 66 8.53 9.42 -0.01
N GLY A 67 8.73 10.53 0.71
CA GLY A 67 9.94 10.76 1.48
C GLY A 67 10.23 9.63 2.48
N LEU A 68 11.49 9.18 2.54
CA LEU A 68 12.03 8.14 3.45
C LEU A 68 12.04 8.57 4.95
N GLU A 69 11.25 9.57 5.30
CA GLU A 69 11.38 10.42 6.49
C GLU A 69 11.22 9.65 7.81
N ALA A 70 10.44 8.56 7.82
CA ALA A 70 10.20 7.76 9.03
C ALA A 70 11.14 6.55 9.18
N ASN A 71 11.94 6.19 8.17
CA ASN A 71 12.80 5.01 8.22
C ASN A 71 13.86 5.15 9.32
N GLY A 72 13.97 4.13 10.19
CA GLY A 72 14.90 4.12 11.32
C GLY A 72 14.42 4.90 12.55
N THR A 73 13.22 5.47 12.53
CA THR A 73 12.63 6.18 13.67
C THR A 73 11.57 5.34 14.39
N LYS A 74 11.22 5.71 15.63
CA LYS A 74 10.06 5.14 16.35
C LYS A 74 8.73 5.21 15.57
N GLY A 75 8.64 6.06 14.54
CA GLY A 75 7.48 6.19 13.67
C GLY A 75 7.35 5.08 12.62
N ASN A 76 8.39 4.27 12.41
CA ASN A 76 8.34 3.14 11.50
C ASN A 76 7.64 1.94 12.16
N ILE A 77 6.31 1.91 12.08
CA ILE A 77 5.48 0.85 12.66
C ILE A 77 5.87 -0.55 12.14
N PHE A 78 6.28 -0.65 10.87
CA PHE A 78 6.66 -1.90 10.22
C PHE A 78 8.17 -2.19 10.29
N ALA A 79 8.91 -1.51 11.18
CA ALA A 79 10.31 -1.84 11.43
C ALA A 79 10.45 -3.33 11.86
N GLY A 80 11.40 -4.02 11.23
CA GLY A 80 11.68 -5.43 11.47
C GLY A 80 10.60 -6.40 10.95
N VAL A 81 9.61 -5.92 10.20
CA VAL A 81 8.58 -6.77 9.58
C VAL A 81 9.06 -7.22 8.20
N SER A 82 8.98 -8.53 7.93
CA SER A 82 9.19 -9.04 6.57
C SER A 82 7.98 -8.71 5.71
N ILE A 83 8.20 -7.96 4.63
CA ILE A 83 7.18 -7.65 3.63
C ILE A 83 7.64 -8.23 2.30
N SER A 84 6.95 -9.26 1.84
CA SER A 84 7.23 -9.93 0.57
C SER A 84 6.85 -9.02 -0.60
N ARG A 85 7.59 -9.11 -1.71
CA ARG A 85 7.17 -8.48 -2.97
C ARG A 85 6.38 -9.48 -3.78
N MET A 86 5.25 -9.04 -4.32
CA MET A 86 4.50 -9.78 -5.34
C MET A 86 4.65 -9.09 -6.68
N GLU A 87 4.70 -9.88 -7.75
CA GLU A 87 4.65 -9.37 -9.10
C GLU A 87 3.29 -8.68 -9.33
N ASP A 88 3.24 -7.68 -10.20
CA ASP A 88 1.94 -7.15 -10.61
C ASP A 88 1.23 -8.14 -11.53
N ALA A 89 -0.10 -8.10 -11.57
CA ALA A 89 -0.86 -8.97 -12.47
C ALA A 89 -0.38 -8.86 -13.92
N LEU A 90 0.05 -7.67 -14.33
CA LEU A 90 0.72 -7.43 -15.60
C LEU A 90 1.92 -6.52 -15.37
N ASP A 91 3.09 -6.94 -15.84
CA ASP A 91 4.27 -6.07 -15.81
C ASP A 91 4.08 -4.92 -16.81
N ARG A 92 3.94 -3.69 -16.29
CA ARG A 92 3.79 -2.47 -17.09
C ARG A 92 4.95 -2.23 -18.04
N SER A 93 6.16 -2.71 -17.74
CA SER A 93 7.33 -2.54 -18.58
C SER A 93 7.19 -3.24 -19.94
N CYS A 94 6.33 -4.26 -20.02
CA CYS A 94 5.97 -4.93 -21.28
C CYS A 94 5.09 -4.06 -22.20
N PHE A 95 4.48 -2.99 -21.68
CA PHE A 95 3.52 -2.14 -22.41
C PHE A 95 4.00 -0.69 -22.54
N GLN A 96 4.72 -0.19 -21.54
CA GLN A 96 5.16 1.20 -21.45
C GLN A 96 6.66 1.24 -21.20
N LYS A 97 7.37 2.06 -21.99
CA LYS A 97 8.78 2.40 -21.74
C LYS A 97 8.86 3.72 -20.99
N GLY A 98 9.79 3.83 -20.05
CA GLY A 98 10.04 5.05 -19.29
C GLY A 98 11.13 4.85 -18.26
N ASP A 99 11.67 5.96 -17.74
CA ASP A 99 12.49 5.91 -16.53
C ASP A 99 11.64 5.67 -15.27
N ILE A 100 12.30 5.47 -14.14
CA ILE A 100 11.63 5.16 -12.87
C ILE A 100 10.68 6.27 -12.40
N GLY A 101 11.00 7.55 -12.68
CA GLY A 101 10.17 8.68 -12.27
C GLY A 101 8.88 8.75 -13.09
N ILE A 102 8.99 8.50 -14.39
CA ILE A 102 7.83 8.39 -15.29
C ILE A 102 6.99 7.18 -14.91
N LEU A 103 7.60 6.01 -14.68
CA LEU A 103 6.86 4.80 -14.36
C LEU A 103 6.16 4.87 -12.99
N ALA A 104 6.77 5.53 -12.00
CA ALA A 104 6.18 5.77 -10.67
C ALA A 104 5.05 6.80 -10.67
N ALA A 105 4.85 7.56 -11.75
CA ALA A 105 3.79 8.57 -11.80
C ALA A 105 2.40 7.91 -11.84
N ARG A 106 1.54 8.29 -10.89
CA ARG A 106 0.16 7.76 -10.78
C ARG A 106 -0.64 7.89 -12.09
N GLU A 107 -0.45 8.98 -12.84
CA GLU A 107 -1.13 9.19 -14.12
C GLU A 107 -0.77 8.11 -15.14
N ARG A 108 0.48 7.61 -15.13
CA ARG A 108 0.94 6.57 -16.06
C ARG A 108 0.34 5.21 -15.73
N VAL A 109 0.04 4.95 -14.45
CA VAL A 109 -0.75 3.79 -14.02
C VAL A 109 -2.19 3.92 -14.53
N ILE A 110 -2.78 5.11 -14.46
CA ILE A 110 -4.15 5.37 -14.96
C ILE A 110 -4.21 5.13 -16.47
N GLU A 111 -3.29 5.71 -17.25
CA GLU A 111 -3.18 5.49 -18.71
C GLU A 111 -3.03 3.99 -19.04
N PHE A 112 -2.25 3.26 -18.24
CA PHE A 112 -2.12 1.82 -18.41
C PHE A 112 -3.45 1.09 -18.15
N CYS A 113 -4.15 1.43 -17.08
CA CYS A 113 -5.47 0.87 -16.79
C CYS A 113 -6.49 1.20 -17.89
N GLU A 114 -6.42 2.38 -18.52
CA GLU A 114 -7.22 2.75 -19.68
C GLU A 114 -6.93 1.88 -20.90
N LEU A 115 -5.65 1.65 -21.20
CA LEU A 115 -5.24 0.72 -22.25
C LEU A 115 -5.80 -0.68 -21.99
N LEU A 116 -5.68 -1.17 -20.75
CA LEU A 116 -6.20 -2.48 -20.36
C LEU A 116 -7.72 -2.55 -20.45
N LYS A 117 -8.45 -1.48 -20.07
CA LYS A 117 -9.90 -1.42 -20.15
C LYS A 117 -10.41 -1.39 -21.60
N ALA A 118 -9.63 -0.81 -22.52
CA ALA A 118 -9.96 -0.74 -23.93
C ALA A 118 -9.70 -2.05 -24.71
N CYS A 119 -8.91 -2.97 -24.14
CA CYS A 119 -8.48 -4.20 -24.81
C CYS A 119 -9.09 -5.45 -24.16
N THR A 120 -9.16 -6.54 -24.93
CA THR A 120 -9.50 -7.89 -24.44
C THR A 120 -8.41 -8.87 -24.86
N TRP A 121 -8.40 -10.09 -24.28
CA TRP A 121 -7.48 -11.15 -24.68
C TRP A 121 -7.45 -11.38 -26.20
N GLY A 122 -8.60 -11.27 -26.88
CA GLY A 122 -8.71 -11.48 -28.33
C GLY A 122 -7.92 -10.49 -29.20
N VAL A 123 -7.42 -9.39 -28.63
CA VAL A 123 -6.46 -8.51 -29.31
C VAL A 123 -5.06 -9.15 -29.32
N PHE A 124 -4.65 -9.71 -28.19
CA PHE A 124 -3.33 -10.32 -27.99
C PHE A 124 -3.22 -11.70 -28.66
N GLU A 125 -4.29 -12.48 -28.64
CA GLU A 125 -4.35 -13.82 -29.27
C GLU A 125 -4.06 -13.80 -30.78
N LYS A 126 -4.28 -12.65 -31.44
CA LYS A 126 -4.04 -12.47 -32.88
C LYS A 126 -2.57 -12.17 -33.20
N ILE A 127 -1.74 -11.90 -32.20
CA ILE A 127 -0.31 -11.59 -32.39
C ILE A 127 0.41 -12.92 -32.63
N PRO A 128 1.06 -13.12 -33.80
CA PRO A 128 1.85 -14.32 -34.04
C PRO A 128 2.95 -14.46 -33.00
N GLU A 129 3.07 -15.65 -32.40
CA GLU A 129 4.09 -15.97 -31.40
C GLU A 129 4.05 -15.03 -30.17
N VAL A 130 2.85 -14.63 -29.74
CA VAL A 130 2.61 -13.73 -28.59
C VAL A 130 3.37 -14.16 -27.33
N GLU A 131 3.56 -15.46 -27.15
CA GLU A 131 4.30 -16.07 -26.05
C GLU A 131 5.78 -15.71 -25.99
N LYS A 132 6.36 -15.25 -27.10
CA LYS A 132 7.76 -14.76 -27.13
C LYS A 132 7.90 -13.34 -26.57
N TYR A 133 6.80 -12.58 -26.49
CA TYR A 133 6.83 -11.17 -26.08
C TYR A 133 6.49 -10.98 -24.60
N PHE A 134 5.79 -11.94 -23.99
CA PHE A 134 5.30 -11.83 -22.62
C PHE A 134 5.70 -13.05 -21.79
N PRO A 135 6.08 -12.85 -20.51
CA PRO A 135 6.23 -13.96 -19.57
C PRO A 135 4.94 -14.78 -19.43
N GLU A 136 5.07 -16.07 -19.12
CA GLU A 136 3.93 -16.98 -18.94
C GLU A 136 2.89 -16.45 -17.94
N PHE A 137 3.37 -15.91 -16.81
CA PHE A 137 2.52 -15.29 -15.80
C PHE A 137 1.68 -14.12 -16.35
N THR A 138 2.30 -13.26 -17.16
CA THR A 138 1.63 -12.13 -17.82
C THR A 138 0.60 -12.61 -18.83
N LEU A 139 0.91 -13.63 -19.65
CA LEU A 139 -0.04 -14.20 -20.61
C LEU A 139 -1.27 -14.79 -19.92
N LYS A 140 -1.07 -15.54 -18.84
CA LYS A 140 -2.15 -16.09 -18.04
C LYS A 140 -3.08 -15.00 -17.50
N ASN A 141 -2.52 -13.88 -17.05
CA ASN A 141 -3.31 -12.77 -16.52
C ASN A 141 -3.97 -11.92 -17.63
N LEU A 142 -3.35 -11.83 -18.82
CA LEU A 142 -4.01 -11.25 -20.00
C LEU A 142 -5.24 -12.06 -20.43
N GLN A 143 -5.20 -13.39 -20.30
CA GLN A 143 -6.38 -14.24 -20.56
C GLN A 143 -7.51 -13.98 -19.56
N SER A 144 -7.19 -13.56 -18.34
CA SER A 144 -8.17 -13.22 -17.30
C SER A 144 -8.50 -11.72 -17.23
N LEU A 145 -8.17 -10.92 -18.24
CA LEU A 145 -8.35 -9.46 -18.24
C LEU A 145 -9.81 -9.00 -18.00
N ASN A 146 -10.79 -9.82 -18.40
CA ASN A 146 -12.21 -9.57 -18.08
C ASN A 146 -12.46 -9.47 -16.57
N ARG A 147 -11.67 -10.18 -15.74
CA ARG A 147 -11.75 -10.07 -14.28
C ARG A 147 -11.35 -8.68 -13.81
N PHE A 148 -10.28 -8.13 -14.36
CA PHE A 148 -9.89 -6.75 -14.07
C PHE A 148 -10.96 -5.75 -14.52
N HIS A 149 -11.59 -5.96 -15.68
CA HIS A 149 -12.68 -5.12 -16.15
C HIS A 149 -13.86 -5.09 -15.18
N GLN A 150 -14.25 -6.24 -14.63
CA GLN A 150 -15.32 -6.34 -13.64
C GLN A 150 -15.03 -5.51 -12.39
N ILE A 151 -13.77 -5.48 -11.92
CA ILE A 151 -13.34 -4.64 -10.79
C ILE A 151 -13.46 -3.17 -11.17
N LEU A 152 -12.95 -2.77 -12.35
CA LEU A 152 -13.01 -1.39 -12.81
C LEU A 152 -14.45 -0.87 -13.00
N ASP A 153 -15.39 -1.73 -13.41
CA ASP A 153 -16.79 -1.35 -13.59
C ASP A 153 -17.48 -0.98 -12.27
N GLN A 154 -16.95 -1.39 -11.13
CA GLN A 154 -17.43 -0.95 -9.81
C GLN A 154 -16.88 0.42 -9.41
N LEU A 155 -15.87 0.92 -10.11
CA LEU A 155 -15.09 2.09 -9.76
C LEU A 155 -15.22 3.18 -10.84
N PRO A 156 -16.27 4.02 -10.78
CA PRO A 156 -16.58 5.00 -11.83
C PRO A 156 -15.54 6.12 -11.95
N HIS A 157 -14.72 6.32 -10.92
CA HIS A 157 -13.68 7.35 -10.91
C HIS A 157 -12.31 6.75 -11.16
N ARG A 158 -11.67 7.14 -12.27
CA ARG A 158 -10.34 6.68 -12.71
C ARG A 158 -9.24 6.86 -11.67
N ARG A 159 -9.41 7.81 -10.75
CA ARG A 159 -8.47 8.00 -9.63
C ARG A 159 -8.26 6.73 -8.80
N HIS A 160 -9.22 5.80 -8.77
CA HIS A 160 -9.16 4.55 -8.01
C HIS A 160 -8.61 3.37 -8.82
N TRP A 161 -8.33 3.55 -10.10
CA TRP A 161 -7.86 2.48 -10.98
C TRP A 161 -6.47 1.94 -10.62
N PRO A 162 -5.50 2.76 -10.16
CA PRO A 162 -4.25 2.24 -9.64
C PRO A 162 -4.45 1.27 -8.47
N ASP A 163 -5.33 1.61 -7.52
CA ASP A 163 -5.64 0.77 -6.36
C ASP A 163 -6.40 -0.50 -6.79
N ALA A 164 -7.26 -0.40 -7.82
CA ALA A 164 -7.95 -1.53 -8.43
C ALA A 164 -6.97 -2.51 -9.10
N PHE A 165 -5.94 -1.98 -9.75
CA PHE A 165 -4.88 -2.77 -10.36
C PHE A 165 -4.08 -3.52 -9.29
N GLN A 166 -3.72 -2.85 -8.19
CA GLN A 166 -3.06 -3.50 -7.05
C GLN A 166 -3.95 -4.57 -6.40
N LEU A 167 -5.26 -4.34 -6.28
CA LEU A 167 -6.21 -5.35 -5.80
C LEU A 167 -6.25 -6.58 -6.71
N TRP A 168 -6.24 -6.38 -8.03
CA TRP A 168 -6.19 -7.49 -8.99
C TRP A 168 -4.85 -8.24 -8.92
N SER A 169 -3.73 -7.53 -8.78
CA SER A 169 -2.40 -8.12 -8.52
C SER A 169 -2.39 -9.00 -7.25
N ALA A 170 -3.05 -8.54 -6.18
CA ALA A 170 -3.22 -9.33 -4.96
C ALA A 170 -4.09 -10.57 -5.19
N GLU A 171 -5.18 -10.44 -5.97
CA GLU A 171 -6.08 -11.53 -6.29
C GLU A 171 -5.39 -12.65 -7.10
N VAL A 172 -4.59 -12.32 -8.12
CA VAL A 172 -3.88 -13.33 -8.92
C VAL A 172 -2.80 -14.06 -8.11
N HIS A 173 -2.31 -13.45 -7.03
CA HIS A 173 -1.41 -14.07 -6.05
C HIS A 173 -2.17 -14.79 -4.91
N SER A 174 -3.49 -14.94 -5.03
CA SER A 174 -4.34 -15.60 -4.02
C SER A 174 -4.27 -14.94 -2.63
N ALA A 175 -3.94 -13.65 -2.56
CA ALA A 175 -3.98 -12.91 -1.31
C ALA A 175 -5.43 -12.85 -0.80
N ARG A 176 -5.62 -13.13 0.49
CA ARG A 176 -6.96 -13.19 1.09
C ARG A 176 -7.56 -11.82 1.40
N TYR A 177 -6.70 -10.84 1.67
CA TYR A 177 -7.10 -9.50 2.08
C TYR A 177 -6.29 -8.43 1.36
N PHE A 178 -6.95 -7.35 1.00
CA PHE A 178 -6.34 -6.13 0.50
C PHE A 178 -6.56 -5.04 1.54
N VAL A 179 -5.49 -4.67 2.27
CA VAL A 179 -5.57 -3.71 3.37
C VAL A 179 -5.34 -2.30 2.84
N SER A 180 -6.29 -1.38 3.08
CA SER A 180 -6.14 0.02 2.65
C SER A 180 -6.75 1.00 3.65
N LEU A 181 -6.26 2.24 3.61
CA LEU A 181 -6.82 3.39 4.31
C LEU A 181 -7.59 4.32 3.35
N ASP A 182 -7.86 3.92 2.11
CA ASP A 182 -8.77 4.66 1.23
C ASP A 182 -10.22 4.23 1.50
N ARG A 183 -10.91 5.00 2.35
CA ARG A 183 -12.33 4.77 2.68
C ARG A 183 -13.24 4.82 1.46
N ARG A 184 -12.98 5.69 0.48
CA ARG A 184 -13.85 5.81 -0.68
C ARG A 184 -13.71 4.59 -1.59
N PHE A 185 -12.48 4.10 -1.77
CA PHE A 185 -12.21 2.88 -2.51
C PHE A 185 -12.85 1.65 -1.86
N ILE A 186 -12.57 1.40 -0.57
CA ILE A 186 -13.09 0.24 0.16
C ILE A 186 -14.62 0.23 0.19
N ASN A 187 -15.24 1.36 0.57
CA ASN A 187 -16.70 1.42 0.64
C ASN A 187 -17.33 1.17 -0.72
N LYS A 188 -16.75 1.70 -1.80
CA LYS A 188 -17.31 1.52 -3.13
C LYS A 188 -17.28 0.05 -3.58
N LEU A 189 -16.21 -0.67 -3.26
CA LEU A 189 -16.11 -2.10 -3.55
C LEU A 189 -17.06 -2.94 -2.69
N LYS A 190 -17.26 -2.58 -1.42
CA LYS A 190 -18.19 -3.28 -0.51
C LYS A 190 -19.66 -3.05 -0.83
N GLU A 191 -20.02 -1.85 -1.28
CA GLU A 191 -21.37 -1.52 -1.71
C GLU A 191 -21.76 -2.26 -3.00
N SER A 192 -20.77 -2.70 -3.79
CA SER A 192 -21.03 -3.51 -4.96
C SER A 192 -21.36 -4.96 -4.57
N SER A 193 -22.65 -5.26 -4.42
CA SER A 193 -23.13 -6.61 -4.14
C SER A 193 -23.01 -7.57 -5.34
N GLN A 194 -22.59 -7.10 -6.51
CA GLN A 194 -22.57 -7.88 -7.75
C GLN A 194 -21.22 -8.54 -8.04
N LEU A 195 -20.18 -8.21 -7.27
CA LEU A 195 -18.83 -8.70 -7.49
C LEU A 195 -18.32 -9.49 -6.28
N GLU A 196 -18.15 -10.80 -6.44
CA GLU A 196 -17.39 -11.57 -5.47
C GLU A 196 -15.91 -11.20 -5.58
N LEU A 197 -15.29 -10.83 -4.46
CA LEU A 197 -13.88 -10.44 -4.35
C LEU A 197 -13.14 -11.49 -3.50
N PRO A 198 -12.41 -12.45 -4.12
CA PRO A 198 -11.60 -13.43 -3.40
C PRO A 198 -10.57 -12.76 -2.49
N CYS A 199 -9.95 -11.68 -2.98
CA CYS A 199 -9.13 -10.78 -2.18
C CYS A 199 -10.03 -9.70 -1.55
N LYS A 200 -10.28 -9.79 -0.25
CA LYS A 200 -11.27 -8.92 0.41
C LYS A 200 -10.67 -7.53 0.72
N PRO A 201 -11.22 -6.44 0.18
CA PRO A 201 -10.79 -5.09 0.55
C PRO A 201 -11.27 -4.76 1.96
N VAL A 202 -10.33 -4.47 2.87
CA VAL A 202 -10.60 -4.26 4.29
C VAL A 202 -9.80 -3.10 4.86
N PHE A 203 -10.35 -2.45 5.88
CA PHE A 203 -9.57 -1.59 6.77
C PHE A 203 -8.73 -2.44 7.74
N PRO A 204 -7.67 -1.87 8.33
CA PRO A 204 -6.90 -2.54 9.39
C PRO A 204 -7.77 -3.11 10.53
N SER A 205 -8.74 -2.34 11.03
CA SER A 205 -9.65 -2.78 12.10
C SER A 205 -10.45 -4.02 11.72
N GLU A 206 -10.96 -4.07 10.49
CA GLU A 206 -11.77 -5.18 10.00
C GLU A 206 -10.95 -6.44 9.77
N LEU A 207 -9.69 -6.29 9.33
CA LEU A 207 -8.76 -7.42 9.25
C LEU A 207 -8.54 -8.01 10.64
N LEU A 208 -8.21 -7.18 11.64
CA LEU A 208 -8.00 -7.64 13.01
C LEU A 208 -9.24 -8.32 13.59
N TYR A 209 -10.42 -7.73 13.38
CA TYR A 209 -11.69 -8.34 13.76
C TYR A 209 -11.90 -9.71 13.08
N GLY A 210 -11.64 -9.80 11.77
CA GLY A 210 -11.74 -11.05 11.01
C GLY A 210 -10.73 -12.12 11.42
N LEU A 211 -9.61 -11.72 12.06
CA LEU A 211 -8.63 -12.62 12.65
C LEU A 211 -8.93 -12.96 14.12
N GLY A 212 -9.99 -12.40 14.71
CA GLY A 212 -10.36 -12.62 16.11
C GLY A 212 -9.44 -11.92 17.12
N VAL A 213 -8.74 -10.87 16.71
CA VAL A 213 -7.80 -10.13 17.55
C VAL A 213 -8.56 -9.12 18.41
N THR A 214 -8.47 -9.27 19.73
CA THR A 214 -9.17 -8.41 20.70
C THR A 214 -8.24 -7.42 21.41
N GLU A 215 -6.94 -7.70 21.43
CA GLU A 215 -5.93 -6.85 22.06
C GLU A 215 -5.21 -6.02 20.99
N ILE A 216 -5.15 -4.71 21.20
CA ILE A 216 -4.53 -3.75 20.28
C ILE A 216 -3.22 -3.25 20.88
N GLU A 217 -2.16 -3.31 20.08
CA GLU A 217 -0.87 -2.75 20.44
C GLU A 217 -0.95 -1.21 20.46
N PRO A 218 -0.36 -0.55 21.47
CA PRO A 218 -0.36 0.90 21.53
C PRO A 218 0.44 1.51 20.38
N MET A 219 0.09 2.74 19.99
CA MET A 219 0.89 3.49 19.03
C MET A 219 2.26 3.82 19.64
N PRO A 220 3.37 3.68 18.88
CA PRO A 220 4.70 3.98 19.39
C PRO A 220 4.93 5.47 19.68
N ILE A 221 4.11 6.35 19.08
CA ILE A 221 4.10 7.80 19.29
C ILE A 221 2.66 8.28 19.41
N GLU A 222 2.38 9.17 20.37
CA GLU A 222 1.08 9.79 20.54
C GLU A 222 1.08 11.28 20.19
N GLY A 223 -0.06 11.78 19.70
CA GLY A 223 -0.30 13.22 19.53
C GLY A 223 0.73 13.97 18.67
N THR A 224 1.25 15.07 19.19
CA THR A 224 2.17 15.99 18.49
C THR A 224 3.60 15.88 19.04
N ASP A 225 3.95 14.72 19.57
CA ASP A 225 5.27 14.48 20.15
C ASP A 225 6.38 14.78 19.13
N PHE A 226 7.49 15.30 19.65
CA PHE A 226 8.69 15.56 18.87
C PHE A 226 9.63 14.36 18.94
N ILE A 227 9.98 13.81 17.77
CA ILE A 227 10.88 12.68 17.62
C ILE A 227 12.21 13.23 17.12
N ASP A 228 13.22 13.17 17.97
CA ASP A 228 14.59 13.52 17.66
C ASP A 228 15.18 12.53 16.65
N PHE A 229 15.89 13.00 15.60
CA PHE A 229 16.57 12.11 14.65
C PHE A 229 17.64 11.22 15.30
N THR A 230 18.16 11.61 16.46
CA THR A 230 19.15 10.84 17.22
C THR A 230 18.52 9.80 18.14
N SER A 231 17.20 9.81 18.31
CA SER A 231 16.46 8.73 19.00
C SER A 231 16.26 7.54 18.07
N MET A 232 17.36 6.93 17.65
CA MET A 232 17.39 5.68 16.89
C MET A 232 16.80 4.54 17.73
N ILE A 233 16.22 3.55 17.05
CA ILE A 233 15.69 2.32 17.64
C ILE A 233 16.87 1.53 18.23
N ASP A 234 16.82 1.21 19.53
CA ASP A 234 17.59 0.11 20.14
C ASP A 234 17.00 -1.24 19.72
#